data_AF-A0A7X7G161-F1
#
_entry.id   AF-A0A7X7G161-F1
#
_cell.length_a   1.000
_cell.length_b   1.000
_cell.length_c   1.000
_cell.angle_alpha   90.00
_cell.angle_beta   90.00
_cell.angle_gamma   90.00
#
_symmetry.space_group_name_H-M   'P 1'
#
loop_
_entity.id
_entity.type
_entity.pdbx_description
1 polymer ?
#
loop_
_entity_poly.entity_id
_entity_poly.type
_entity_poly.pdbx_seq_one_letter_code
_entity_poly.pdbx_strand_id
1 'polypeptide(L)'
;MFLISLFYTFSKIQETIWKSGKLEWRGQYFLFLFVFPRQFSEYRAHRRPSSMTTANVRSFGARGDGSAADDAAIQKALDSGAARVEIPAGAYRITRTLCVRSNTTIAAEPGARVFVCGETPHRRGDFLLTNAGHAEGDANITIRGGVWDGHNAGRLNVKPPDLFDPGAWSGATLNFYNIRGLALEDMILDNAVTFNARFGRIAGFLIRNIGFRSAELRPNQDGLHFAGFVRNGVVENVAALTSGQTNDDLIALNADDSVVRLENRDLDRGPIENLAIRNVRAENCYSAFRVLSVDAPIRGIRISGVTAGCRHYAINMDAARHCATPLFADAERPAGVGAVEDFAVDGMTVWHTEPSDLPLLRCETNAKTFAVRYFRRDLDKDRAPGAPTLTAHCLSNAVLRLKGGGAPAETRLKSPADTFSCSSPFTDLAIN
;
A
#
# COMPACT_ATOMS: atom_id res chain seq x y z
N MET A 1 -32.65 -14.65 -53.53
CA MET A 1 -32.46 -13.99 -54.83
C MET A 1 -32.04 -12.54 -54.54
N PHE A 2 -30.76 -12.22 -54.78
CA PHE A 2 -30.12 -10.89 -54.93
C PHE A 2 -30.41 -9.78 -53.87
N LEU A 3 -29.49 -9.41 -52.96
CA LEU A 3 -28.30 -8.55 -53.17
C LEU A 3 -28.61 -7.33 -54.06
N ILE A 4 -28.75 -6.15 -53.46
CA ILE A 4 -28.35 -4.78 -53.92
C ILE A 4 -29.01 -3.72 -53.02
N SER A 5 -28.30 -2.63 -52.76
CA SER A 5 -28.71 -1.37 -52.12
C SER A 5 -28.26 -1.14 -50.68
N LEU A 6 -26.94 -1.19 -50.46
CA LEU A 6 -26.26 -0.48 -49.37
C LEU A 6 -25.21 0.48 -49.98
N PHE A 7 -25.68 1.51 -50.68
CA PHE A 7 -24.93 2.70 -51.08
C PHE A 7 -25.97 3.82 -51.20
N TYR A 8 -25.63 5.06 -50.80
CA TYR A 8 -26.54 6.16 -50.40
C TYR A 8 -27.01 5.98 -48.95
N THR A 9 -26.29 6.45 -47.94
CA THR A 9 -26.25 7.89 -47.59
C THR A 9 -25.08 8.13 -46.61
N PHE A 10 -23.86 8.23 -47.13
CA PHE A 10 -22.64 8.50 -46.34
C PHE A 10 -21.87 9.71 -46.91
N SER A 11 -22.58 10.78 -47.30
CA SER A 11 -21.96 11.97 -47.89
C SER A 11 -22.45 13.32 -47.35
N LYS A 12 -22.90 13.40 -46.09
CA LYS A 12 -23.32 14.70 -45.50
C LYS A 12 -22.94 14.97 -44.04
N ILE A 13 -21.98 14.22 -43.48
CA ILE A 13 -21.40 14.53 -42.15
C ILE A 13 -19.87 14.51 -42.27
N GLN A 14 -19.33 15.29 -43.21
CA GLN A 14 -17.90 15.61 -43.28
C GLN A 14 -17.62 17.06 -43.69
N GLU A 15 -18.58 17.95 -43.46
CA GLU A 15 -18.31 19.39 -43.48
C GLU A 15 -18.65 19.99 -42.12
N THR A 16 -17.70 20.76 -41.59
CA THR A 16 -17.76 21.59 -40.37
C THR A 16 -17.08 21.03 -39.12
N ILE A 17 -15.87 20.48 -39.24
CA ILE A 17 -14.80 20.71 -38.25
C ILE A 17 -13.48 20.81 -39.03
N TRP A 18 -12.66 21.82 -38.72
CA TRP A 18 -11.32 22.16 -39.24
C TRP A 18 -11.22 23.39 -40.16
N LYS A 19 -11.28 24.56 -39.52
CA LYS A 19 -10.41 25.69 -39.88
C LYS A 19 -9.26 25.74 -38.89
N SER A 20 -8.05 25.49 -39.39
CA SER A 20 -6.73 26.01 -38.99
C SER A 20 -5.66 24.93 -38.81
N GLY A 21 -4.73 24.87 -39.77
CA GLY A 21 -3.31 24.65 -39.50
C GLY A 21 -2.77 23.22 -39.48
N LYS A 22 -2.19 22.81 -40.62
CA LYS A 22 -1.01 21.95 -40.82
C LYS A 22 -0.60 20.97 -39.69
N LEU A 23 -0.66 19.66 -39.98
CA LEU A 23 0.50 18.77 -39.89
C LEU A 23 0.20 17.43 -40.61
N GLU A 24 1.09 17.02 -41.52
CA GLU A 24 1.07 15.68 -42.12
C GLU A 24 1.55 14.63 -41.12
N TRP A 25 0.88 13.46 -41.09
CA TRP A 25 1.45 12.22 -40.57
C TRP A 25 1.03 11.04 -41.46
N ARG A 26 2.03 10.29 -41.94
CA ARG A 26 1.91 8.99 -42.59
C ARG A 26 1.96 7.91 -41.51
N GLY A 27 1.03 6.95 -41.51
CA GLY A 27 1.18 5.72 -40.72
C GLY A 27 -0.15 5.07 -40.33
N GLN A 28 -0.30 3.81 -40.72
CA GLN A 28 -1.50 2.98 -40.57
C GLN A 28 -1.74 2.54 -39.12
N TYR A 29 -2.98 2.69 -38.61
CA TYR A 29 -3.53 1.82 -37.57
C TYR A 29 -5.00 1.53 -37.87
N PHE A 30 -5.33 0.24 -38.03
CA PHE A 30 -6.71 -0.24 -38.14
C PHE A 30 -7.33 -0.29 -36.73
N LEU A 31 -8.38 0.49 -36.49
CA LEU A 31 -9.21 0.41 -35.29
C LEU A 31 -10.47 -0.42 -35.62
N PHE A 32 -10.59 -1.62 -35.05
CA PHE A 32 -11.84 -2.38 -35.09
C PHE A 32 -12.83 -1.80 -34.07
N LEU A 33 -13.93 -1.21 -34.56
CA LEU A 33 -15.08 -0.82 -33.74
C LEU A 33 -16.13 -1.92 -33.79
N PHE A 34 -16.40 -2.55 -32.64
CA PHE A 34 -17.60 -3.35 -32.44
C PHE A 34 -18.81 -2.44 -32.22
N VAL A 35 -19.87 -2.63 -33.00
CA VAL A 35 -21.16 -1.94 -32.86
C VAL A 35 -22.12 -2.86 -32.11
N PHE A 36 -22.59 -2.43 -30.93
CA PHE A 36 -23.75 -3.01 -30.26
C PHE A 36 -24.99 -2.14 -30.51
N PRO A 37 -26.18 -2.71 -30.77
CA PRO A 37 -27.40 -1.94 -31.00
C PRO A 37 -27.94 -1.33 -29.71
N ARG A 38 -28.22 -0.01 -29.75
CA ARG A 38 -28.80 0.79 -28.65
C ARG A 38 -30.31 0.59 -28.56
N GLN A 39 -30.78 0.26 -27.36
CA GLN A 39 -32.15 0.53 -26.91
C GLN A 39 -32.19 1.97 -26.39
N PHE A 40 -33.04 2.82 -26.96
CA PHE A 40 -33.18 4.23 -26.57
C PHE A 40 -33.96 4.32 -25.24
N SER A 41 -33.32 4.88 -24.22
CA SER A 41 -33.95 5.49 -23.05
C SER A 41 -33.56 6.97 -23.04
N GLU A 42 -34.53 7.83 -22.76
CA GLU A 42 -34.42 9.29 -22.81
C GLU A 42 -33.29 9.83 -21.92
N TYR A 43 -32.15 10.15 -22.54
CA TYR A 43 -31.08 10.88 -21.87
C TYR A 43 -31.49 12.35 -21.76
N ARG A 44 -31.94 12.76 -20.56
CA ARG A 44 -31.90 14.17 -20.17
C ARG A 44 -30.47 14.67 -20.33
N ALA A 45 -30.32 15.76 -21.09
CA ALA A 45 -29.06 16.45 -21.32
C ALA A 45 -28.31 16.63 -19.99
N HIS A 46 -27.16 15.96 -19.88
CA HIS A 46 -26.28 16.09 -18.73
C HIS A 46 -25.89 17.57 -18.58
N ARG A 47 -26.06 18.08 -17.35
CA ARG A 47 -25.48 19.35 -16.92
C ARG A 47 -24.02 19.41 -17.39
N ARG A 48 -23.61 20.55 -17.95
CA ARG A 48 -22.19 20.88 -18.12
C ARG A 48 -21.47 20.57 -16.80
N PRO A 49 -20.27 19.96 -16.80
CA PRO A 49 -19.52 19.81 -15.56
C PRO A 49 -19.38 21.21 -14.96
N SER A 50 -19.93 21.40 -13.76
CA SER A 50 -19.64 22.58 -12.96
C SER A 50 -18.13 22.71 -12.89
N SER A 51 -17.58 23.89 -13.18
CA SER A 51 -16.16 24.17 -12.96
C SER A 51 -15.76 23.61 -11.60
N MET A 52 -14.79 22.70 -11.54
CA MET A 52 -14.32 22.14 -10.27
C MET A 52 -13.90 23.30 -9.37
N THR A 53 -14.58 23.45 -8.24
CA THR A 53 -14.25 24.49 -7.25
C THR A 53 -12.86 24.19 -6.72
N THR A 54 -11.96 25.17 -6.80
CA THR A 54 -10.56 25.02 -6.42
C THR A 54 -10.21 26.02 -5.31
N ALA A 55 -9.55 25.54 -4.26
CA ALA A 55 -9.09 26.34 -3.13
C ALA A 55 -7.57 26.24 -2.99
N ASN A 56 -6.86 27.34 -3.22
CA ASN A 56 -5.42 27.40 -2.96
C ASN A 56 -5.18 27.73 -1.48
N VAL A 57 -4.37 26.94 -0.77
CA VAL A 57 -4.14 27.12 0.67
C VAL A 57 -3.55 28.50 1.04
N ARG A 58 -2.82 29.14 0.11
CA ARG A 58 -2.28 30.50 0.33
C ARG A 58 -3.37 31.56 0.41
N SER A 59 -4.49 31.37 -0.31
CA SER A 59 -5.65 32.25 -0.21
C SER A 59 -6.33 32.19 1.17
N PHE A 60 -6.05 31.15 1.96
CA PHE A 60 -6.52 30.98 3.33
C PHE A 60 -5.47 31.37 4.38
N GLY A 61 -4.31 31.89 3.94
CA GLY A 61 -3.26 32.41 4.80
C GLY A 61 -2.08 31.47 5.06
N ALA A 62 -2.01 30.31 4.39
CA ALA A 62 -0.86 29.42 4.51
C ALA A 62 0.37 30.10 3.91
N ARG A 63 1.50 30.09 4.63
CA ARG A 63 2.75 30.74 4.20
C ARG A 63 3.64 29.78 3.44
N GLY A 64 3.78 28.54 3.89
CA GLY A 64 4.69 27.57 3.28
C GLY A 64 6.17 27.97 3.44
N ASP A 65 6.51 28.70 4.50
CA ASP A 65 7.86 29.22 4.79
C ASP A 65 8.71 28.32 5.71
N GLY A 66 8.14 27.19 6.15
CA GLY A 66 8.77 26.22 7.05
C GLY A 66 8.71 26.58 8.53
N SER A 67 8.21 27.77 8.89
CA SER A 67 8.16 28.26 10.27
C SER A 67 6.73 28.49 10.77
N ALA A 68 5.89 29.14 9.96
CA ALA A 68 4.52 29.44 10.32
C ALA A 68 3.70 28.16 10.51
N ALA A 69 2.82 28.17 11.51
CA ALA A 69 1.83 27.10 11.68
C ALA A 69 0.76 27.23 10.59
N ASP A 70 0.81 26.34 9.60
CA ASP A 70 -0.05 26.41 8.41
C ASP A 70 -1.32 25.54 8.54
N ASP A 71 -1.43 24.73 9.60
CA ASP A 71 -2.56 23.81 9.82
C ASP A 71 -3.93 24.51 9.76
N ALA A 72 -4.09 25.67 10.40
CA ALA A 72 -5.37 26.38 10.41
C ALA A 72 -5.77 26.89 9.02
N ALA A 73 -4.81 27.33 8.21
CA ALA A 73 -5.08 27.84 6.87
C ALA A 73 -5.40 26.69 5.89
N ILE A 74 -4.62 25.60 5.96
CA ILE A 74 -4.85 24.41 5.14
C ILE A 74 -6.18 23.76 5.51
N GLN A 75 -6.51 23.64 6.81
CA GLN A 75 -7.78 23.09 7.24
C GLN A 75 -8.96 23.95 6.76
N LYS A 76 -8.86 25.28 6.79
CA LYS A 76 -9.90 26.16 6.20
C LYS A 76 -10.09 25.94 4.70
N ALA A 77 -9.02 25.66 3.96
CA ALA A 77 -9.13 25.33 2.54
C ALA A 77 -9.85 23.98 2.34
N LEU A 78 -9.53 22.96 3.16
CA LEU A 78 -10.21 21.65 3.17
C LEU A 78 -11.69 21.77 3.57
N ASP A 79 -12.00 22.67 4.49
CA ASP A 79 -13.35 22.92 4.99
C ASP A 79 -14.19 23.82 4.04
N SER A 80 -13.59 24.41 3.01
CA SER A 80 -14.26 25.37 2.12
C SER A 80 -15.34 24.76 1.21
N GLY A 81 -15.39 23.44 1.10
CA GLY A 81 -16.24 22.72 0.14
C GLY A 81 -15.71 22.73 -1.30
N ALA A 82 -14.47 23.17 -1.52
CA ALA A 82 -13.81 23.03 -2.80
C ALA A 82 -13.57 21.56 -3.16
N ALA A 83 -13.88 21.16 -4.40
CA ALA A 83 -13.59 19.81 -4.88
C ALA A 83 -12.08 19.55 -5.00
N ARG A 84 -11.28 20.60 -5.19
CA ARG A 84 -9.82 20.54 -5.27
C ARG A 84 -9.17 21.54 -4.31
N VAL A 85 -8.23 21.07 -3.50
CA VAL A 85 -7.37 21.91 -2.65
C VAL A 85 -5.94 21.86 -3.18
N GLU A 86 -5.36 23.02 -3.47
CA GLU A 86 -4.02 23.15 -4.03
C GLU A 86 -3.03 23.58 -2.96
N ILE A 87 -1.93 22.84 -2.85
CA ILE A 87 -0.79 23.14 -1.97
C ILE A 87 0.40 23.48 -2.87
N PRO A 88 0.70 24.78 -3.08
CA PRO A 88 1.85 25.18 -3.88
C PRO A 88 3.20 24.70 -3.33
N ALA A 89 4.26 24.84 -4.10
CA ALA A 89 5.61 24.60 -3.59
C ALA A 89 5.92 25.43 -2.32
N GLY A 90 6.56 24.81 -1.33
CA GLY A 90 6.81 25.42 -0.02
C GLY A 90 6.91 24.38 1.09
N ALA A 91 7.31 24.81 2.30
CA ALA A 91 7.37 23.98 3.49
C ALA A 91 6.26 24.36 4.47
N TYR A 92 5.30 23.46 4.69
CA TYR A 92 4.10 23.72 5.47
C TYR A 92 4.19 22.99 6.82
N ARG A 93 4.32 23.74 7.91
CA ARG A 93 4.46 23.20 9.26
C ARG A 93 3.09 22.95 9.88
N ILE A 94 2.78 21.70 10.19
CA ILE A 94 1.47 21.26 10.68
C ILE A 94 1.55 21.00 12.18
N THR A 95 0.89 21.85 12.98
CA THR A 95 0.86 21.71 14.44
C THR A 95 -0.33 20.91 14.96
N ARG A 96 -1.33 20.67 14.09
CA ARG A 96 -2.56 19.92 14.37
C ARG A 96 -2.96 19.12 13.13
N THR A 97 -3.45 17.90 13.34
CA THR A 97 -3.88 16.98 12.28
C THR A 97 -4.77 17.65 11.25
N LEU A 98 -4.47 17.44 9.97
CA LEU A 98 -5.33 17.82 8.87
C LEU A 98 -6.39 16.73 8.64
N CYS A 99 -7.64 17.14 8.46
CA CYS A 99 -8.77 16.25 8.21
C CYS A 99 -9.39 16.55 6.84
N VAL A 100 -9.38 15.56 5.94
CA VAL A 100 -9.99 15.65 4.61
C VAL A 100 -11.35 14.96 4.58
N ARG A 101 -12.35 15.55 3.90
CA ARG A 101 -13.69 14.98 3.74
C ARG A 101 -13.88 14.36 2.37
N SER A 102 -14.97 13.61 2.25
CA SER A 102 -15.45 13.04 0.99
C SER A 102 -15.41 14.01 -0.20
N ASN A 103 -15.19 13.47 -1.40
CA ASN A 103 -15.18 14.19 -2.69
C ASN A 103 -14.14 15.32 -2.78
N THR A 104 -13.01 15.15 -2.10
CA THR A 104 -11.92 16.14 -2.08
C THR A 104 -10.68 15.58 -2.75
N THR A 105 -10.10 16.37 -3.66
CA THR A 105 -8.75 16.14 -4.19
C THR A 105 -7.76 17.12 -3.57
N ILE A 106 -6.77 16.64 -2.85
CA ILE A 106 -5.59 17.42 -2.46
C ILE A 106 -4.55 17.27 -3.56
N ALA A 107 -4.06 18.38 -4.10
CA ALA A 107 -3.00 18.42 -5.08
C ALA A 107 -1.84 19.27 -4.58
N ALA A 108 -0.76 18.60 -4.19
CA ALA A 108 0.48 19.22 -3.77
C ALA A 108 1.45 19.33 -4.95
N GLU A 109 1.95 20.53 -5.23
CA GLU A 109 2.90 20.78 -6.31
C GLU A 109 4.25 20.13 -6.03
N PRO A 110 5.05 19.84 -7.08
CA PRO A 110 6.46 19.53 -6.90
C PRO A 110 7.16 20.58 -6.03
N GLY A 111 7.88 20.15 -5.00
CA GLY A 111 8.51 21.05 -4.03
C GLY A 111 7.62 21.46 -2.84
N ALA A 112 6.37 21.00 -2.77
CA ALA A 112 5.57 21.08 -1.56
C ALA A 112 6.02 20.01 -0.55
N ARG A 113 6.37 20.42 0.67
CA ARG A 113 6.64 19.55 1.82
C ARG A 113 5.68 19.90 2.94
N VAL A 114 4.82 18.96 3.32
CA VAL A 114 3.88 19.10 4.44
C VAL A 114 4.42 18.23 5.57
N PHE A 115 4.67 18.81 6.75
CA PHE A 115 5.40 18.10 7.80
C PHE A 115 4.86 18.31 9.21
N VAL A 116 4.98 17.29 10.04
CA VAL A 116 4.57 17.32 11.45
C VAL A 116 5.48 18.26 12.25
N CYS A 117 4.88 19.18 13.00
CA CYS A 117 5.58 20.06 13.94
C CYS A 117 6.38 19.24 14.97
N GLY A 118 7.68 19.56 15.14
CA GLY A 118 8.54 18.86 16.09
C GLY A 118 8.45 19.36 17.53
N GLU A 119 7.68 20.42 17.78
CA GLU A 119 7.64 21.13 19.06
C GLU A 119 6.29 21.04 19.79
N THR A 120 5.28 20.44 19.16
CA THR A 120 3.94 20.25 19.75
C THR A 120 3.80 18.82 20.29
N PRO A 121 3.35 18.61 21.54
CA PRO A 121 3.06 17.27 22.04
C PRO A 121 1.93 16.60 21.25
N HIS A 122 2.08 15.30 20.98
CA HIS A 122 1.10 14.48 20.26
C HIS A 122 0.38 13.52 21.19
N ARG A 123 -0.84 13.14 20.82
CA ARG A 123 -1.66 12.15 21.53
C ARG A 123 -2.35 11.20 20.56
N ARG A 124 -3.08 10.21 21.08
CA ARG A 124 -3.93 9.34 20.27
C ARG A 124 -4.86 10.16 19.37
N GLY A 125 -4.95 9.76 18.11
CA GLY A 125 -5.73 10.45 17.08
C GLY A 125 -4.98 11.54 16.31
N ASP A 126 -3.76 11.90 16.74
CA ASP A 126 -2.94 12.84 15.98
C ASP A 126 -2.18 12.16 14.84
N PHE A 127 -2.19 12.78 13.66
CA PHE A 127 -1.49 12.37 12.45
C PHE A 127 -1.06 13.63 11.67
N LEU A 128 -0.29 13.47 10.59
CA LEU A 128 -0.12 14.57 9.63
C LEU A 128 -1.43 14.83 8.87
N LEU A 129 -2.05 13.77 8.35
CA LEU A 129 -3.30 13.82 7.60
C LEU A 129 -4.13 12.55 7.83
N THR A 130 -5.43 12.74 7.98
CA THR A 130 -6.43 11.67 8.02
C THR A 130 -7.75 12.09 7.36
N ASN A 131 -8.66 11.15 7.08
CA ASN A 131 -10.03 11.50 6.69
C ASN A 131 -10.86 11.90 7.92
N ALA A 132 -11.89 12.73 7.75
CA ALA A 132 -12.65 13.28 8.87
C ALA A 132 -13.68 12.29 9.43
N GLY A 133 -14.37 11.54 8.57
CA GLY A 133 -15.51 10.70 8.92
C GLY A 133 -15.10 9.26 9.19
N HIS A 134 -14.39 8.99 10.28
CA HIS A 134 -14.00 7.61 10.62
C HIS A 134 -15.20 6.71 10.97
N ALA A 135 -16.22 7.26 11.63
CA ALA A 135 -17.38 6.50 12.09
C ALA A 135 -18.41 6.25 10.98
N GLU A 136 -18.82 7.31 10.29
CA GLU A 136 -19.79 7.29 9.19
C GLU A 136 -19.19 6.82 7.86
N GLY A 137 -17.87 7.00 7.71
CA GLY A 137 -17.11 6.69 6.52
C GLY A 137 -17.08 7.85 5.52
N ASP A 138 -15.97 7.97 4.81
CA ASP A 138 -15.80 8.92 3.70
C ASP A 138 -15.75 8.22 2.34
N ALA A 139 -15.89 8.99 1.26
CA ALA A 139 -15.73 8.48 -0.10
C ALA A 139 -15.05 9.45 -1.06
N ASN A 140 -14.40 8.89 -2.09
CA ASN A 140 -13.80 9.65 -3.20
C ASN A 140 -12.80 10.71 -2.71
N ILE A 141 -11.80 10.27 -1.95
CA ILE A 141 -10.69 11.12 -1.49
C ILE A 141 -9.47 10.82 -2.36
N THR A 142 -8.87 11.87 -2.91
CA THR A 142 -7.62 11.78 -3.66
C THR A 142 -6.57 12.67 -3.05
N ILE A 143 -5.37 12.15 -2.80
CA ILE A 143 -4.18 12.94 -2.47
C ILE A 143 -3.13 12.68 -3.54
N ARG A 144 -2.63 13.76 -4.14
CA ARG A 144 -1.65 13.68 -5.22
C ARG A 144 -0.48 14.62 -5.00
N GLY A 145 0.73 14.12 -5.21
CA GLY A 145 1.94 14.92 -5.17
C GLY A 145 2.47 15.22 -3.76
N GLY A 146 3.61 15.91 -3.74
CA GLY A 146 4.23 16.44 -2.53
C GLY A 146 5.02 15.42 -1.70
N VAL A 147 5.70 15.96 -0.70
CA VAL A 147 6.39 15.21 0.36
C VAL A 147 5.57 15.31 1.63
N TRP A 148 5.24 14.16 2.22
CA TRP A 148 4.43 14.04 3.43
C TRP A 148 5.32 13.47 4.53
N ASP A 149 5.71 14.34 5.45
CA ASP A 149 6.89 14.15 6.28
C ASP A 149 6.51 14.04 7.77
N GLY A 150 6.73 12.86 8.36
CA GLY A 150 6.50 12.60 9.78
C GLY A 150 7.49 13.30 10.72
N HIS A 151 8.57 13.85 10.16
CA HIS A 151 9.59 14.65 10.81
C HIS A 151 10.14 13.98 12.08
N ASN A 152 10.62 12.75 11.95
CA ASN A 152 11.14 11.94 13.06
C ASN A 152 12.39 12.48 13.78
N ALA A 153 13.03 13.53 13.24
CA ALA A 153 14.06 14.31 13.94
C ALA A 153 13.48 15.39 14.88
N GLY A 154 12.17 15.62 14.83
CA GLY A 154 11.48 16.58 15.67
C GLY A 154 11.60 16.23 17.16
N ARG A 155 11.87 17.23 18.00
CA ARG A 155 12.13 17.05 19.44
C ARG A 155 11.05 16.26 20.19
N LEU A 156 9.79 16.46 19.84
CA LEU A 156 8.63 15.77 20.42
C LEU A 156 8.07 14.66 19.51
N ASN A 157 8.65 14.46 18.33
CA ASN A 157 8.23 13.44 17.38
C ASN A 157 8.90 12.11 17.71
N VAL A 158 8.64 11.63 18.92
CA VAL A 158 9.24 10.42 19.48
C VAL A 158 8.17 9.36 19.73
N LYS A 159 8.53 8.11 19.48
CA LYS A 159 7.66 6.98 19.80
C LYS A 159 7.47 6.90 21.33
N PRO A 160 6.22 6.90 21.84
CA PRO A 160 5.98 6.77 23.27
C PRO A 160 6.56 5.47 23.85
N PRO A 161 7.12 5.48 25.08
CA PRO A 161 7.75 4.31 25.67
C PRO A 161 6.75 3.26 26.16
N ASP A 162 5.59 3.69 26.67
CA ASP A 162 4.49 2.79 27.03
C ASP A 162 3.67 2.46 25.78
N LEU A 163 3.89 1.26 25.25
CA LEU A 163 3.24 0.76 24.04
C LEU A 163 1.73 0.51 24.23
N PHE A 164 1.25 0.48 25.48
CA PHE A 164 -0.12 0.12 25.83
C PHE A 164 -0.93 1.29 26.40
N ASP A 165 -0.33 2.47 26.59
CA ASP A 165 -1.05 3.67 27.02
C ASP A 165 -2.15 4.02 25.98
N PRO A 166 -3.44 3.99 26.36
CA PRO A 166 -4.56 4.25 25.45
C PRO A 166 -4.65 5.71 24.98
N GLY A 167 -3.92 6.64 25.59
CA GLY A 167 -3.81 8.05 25.19
C GLY A 167 -2.59 8.35 24.32
N ALA A 168 -1.67 7.41 24.16
CA ALA A 168 -0.41 7.61 23.44
C ALA A 168 -0.60 7.84 21.94
N TRP A 169 0.26 8.69 21.39
CA TRP A 169 0.36 8.90 19.94
C TRP A 169 0.88 7.63 19.25
N SER A 170 0.30 7.29 18.10
CA SER A 170 0.72 6.13 17.32
C SER A 170 2.10 6.31 16.66
N GLY A 171 2.50 7.56 16.40
CA GLY A 171 3.67 7.90 15.59
C GLY A 171 3.46 7.75 14.07
N ALA A 172 2.29 7.29 13.63
CA ALA A 172 2.00 7.10 12.21
C ALA A 172 1.84 8.45 11.51
N THR A 173 2.37 8.57 10.29
CA THR A 173 2.33 9.83 9.54
C THR A 173 0.96 10.04 8.91
N LEU A 174 0.46 9.05 8.15
CA LEU A 174 -0.85 9.08 7.50
C LEU A 174 -1.77 7.99 8.05
N ASN A 175 -3.05 8.31 8.24
CA ASN A 175 -4.07 7.37 8.68
C ASN A 175 -5.33 7.51 7.82
N PHE A 176 -5.77 6.44 7.17
CA PHE A 176 -7.01 6.45 6.40
C PHE A 176 -7.91 5.30 6.83
N TYR A 177 -9.12 5.65 7.25
CA TYR A 177 -10.01 4.71 7.89
C TYR A 177 -11.45 4.85 7.40
N ASN A 178 -12.08 3.72 7.09
CA ASN A 178 -13.48 3.64 6.65
C ASN A 178 -13.75 4.50 5.39
N ILE A 179 -13.03 4.23 4.29
CA ILE A 179 -13.12 5.01 3.05
C ILE A 179 -13.52 4.13 1.87
N ARG A 180 -14.46 4.60 1.04
CA ARG A 180 -14.73 4.03 -0.29
C ARG A 180 -14.19 4.92 -1.39
N GLY A 181 -13.26 4.46 -2.23
CA GLY A 181 -12.65 5.32 -3.23
C GLY A 181 -11.54 6.20 -2.64
N LEU A 182 -10.44 5.59 -2.21
CA LEU A 182 -9.22 6.31 -1.80
C LEU A 182 -8.19 6.25 -2.94
N ALA A 183 -7.60 7.38 -3.31
CA ALA A 183 -6.48 7.45 -4.22
C ALA A 183 -5.28 8.19 -3.59
N LEU A 184 -4.12 7.56 -3.53
CA LEU A 184 -2.84 8.16 -3.15
C LEU A 184 -1.87 8.05 -4.33
N GLU A 185 -1.38 9.19 -4.84
CA GLU A 185 -0.69 9.21 -6.13
C GLU A 185 0.53 10.15 -6.14
N ASP A 186 1.65 9.68 -6.69
CA ASP A 186 2.83 10.52 -6.97
C ASP A 186 3.41 11.19 -5.71
N MET A 187 3.48 10.46 -4.59
CA MET A 187 3.85 10.99 -3.26
C MET A 187 5.20 10.45 -2.78
N ILE A 188 5.90 11.25 -1.98
CA ILE A 188 6.98 10.76 -1.10
C ILE A 188 6.48 10.77 0.33
N LEU A 189 6.54 9.63 1.00
CA LEU A 189 6.35 9.50 2.44
C LEU A 189 7.73 9.53 3.10
N ASP A 190 7.93 10.49 3.99
CA ASP A 190 9.25 10.89 4.48
C ASP A 190 9.33 10.87 6.01
N ASN A 191 10.47 10.45 6.54
CA ASN A 191 10.85 10.56 7.96
C ASN A 191 9.74 10.19 8.97
N ALA A 192 9.01 9.10 8.74
CA ALA A 192 7.96 8.65 9.67
C ALA A 192 8.55 8.32 11.06
N VAL A 193 7.79 8.54 12.13
CA VAL A 193 8.22 8.15 13.50
C VAL A 193 8.00 6.65 13.72
N THR A 194 6.81 6.18 13.36
CA THR A 194 6.48 4.77 13.17
C THR A 194 5.99 4.59 11.72
N PHE A 195 4.76 4.15 11.48
CA PHE A 195 4.25 3.84 10.14
C PHE A 195 4.21 5.06 9.21
N ASN A 196 4.59 4.88 7.95
CA ASN A 196 4.44 5.90 6.93
C ASN A 196 2.95 6.12 6.60
N ALA A 197 2.22 5.05 6.32
CA ALA A 197 0.77 5.11 6.14
C ALA A 197 0.07 3.84 6.64
N ARG A 198 -1.03 4.01 7.37
CA ARG A 198 -1.87 2.90 7.84
C ARG A 198 -3.31 3.02 7.35
N PHE A 199 -3.89 1.87 7.01
CA PHE A 199 -5.20 1.76 6.36
C PHE A 199 -6.07 0.73 7.07
N GLY A 200 -7.32 1.09 7.37
CA GLY A 200 -8.32 0.17 7.92
C GLY A 200 -9.70 0.42 7.31
N ARG A 201 -10.50 -0.63 7.09
CA ARG A 201 -11.85 -0.50 6.51
C ARG A 201 -11.92 0.27 5.18
N ILE A 202 -10.90 0.20 4.33
CA ILE A 202 -10.93 0.86 3.02
C ILE A 202 -11.40 -0.10 1.91
N ALA A 203 -12.16 0.41 0.94
CA ALA A 203 -12.64 -0.37 -0.19
C ALA A 203 -12.57 0.41 -1.51
N GLY A 204 -12.13 -0.25 -2.59
CA GLY A 204 -12.05 0.40 -3.90
C GLY A 204 -10.98 1.50 -3.91
N PHE A 205 -9.71 1.13 -3.87
CA PHE A 205 -8.61 2.10 -3.72
C PHE A 205 -7.50 1.93 -4.74
N LEU A 206 -6.78 3.02 -5.00
CA LEU A 206 -5.58 3.08 -5.84
C LEU A 206 -4.45 3.77 -5.06
N ILE A 207 -3.34 3.08 -4.86
CA ILE A 207 -2.13 3.66 -4.29
C ILE A 207 -1.02 3.48 -5.31
N ARG A 208 -0.48 4.56 -5.86
CA ARG A 208 0.51 4.47 -6.92
C ARG A 208 1.62 5.50 -6.88
N ASN A 209 2.78 5.09 -7.38
CA ASN A 209 3.97 5.95 -7.48
C ASN A 209 4.34 6.53 -6.12
N ILE A 210 4.54 5.64 -5.14
CA ILE A 210 4.86 6.01 -3.75
C ILE A 210 6.33 5.73 -3.47
N GLY A 211 7.04 6.75 -2.99
CA GLY A 211 8.42 6.64 -2.53
C GLY A 211 8.53 6.72 -1.01
N PHE A 212 9.36 5.88 -0.40
CA PHE A 212 9.70 5.96 1.02
C PHE A 212 11.10 6.50 1.22
N ARG A 213 11.24 7.50 2.08
CA ARG A 213 12.53 8.12 2.42
C ARG A 213 12.61 8.36 3.92
N SER A 214 13.80 8.25 4.49
CA SER A 214 14.05 8.71 5.85
C SER A 214 15.53 9.02 6.04
N ALA A 215 15.83 10.12 6.72
CA ALA A 215 17.18 10.45 7.17
C ALA A 215 17.59 9.59 8.39
N GLU A 216 16.64 9.32 9.29
CA GLU A 216 16.85 8.51 10.49
C GLU A 216 16.01 7.23 10.44
N LEU A 217 16.63 6.08 10.75
CA LEU A 217 15.91 4.82 10.88
C LEU A 217 15.32 4.73 12.30
N ARG A 218 14.03 4.46 12.39
CA ARG A 218 13.29 4.27 13.66
C ARG A 218 12.59 2.90 13.66
N PRO A 219 12.34 2.28 14.82
CA PRO A 219 11.57 1.03 14.88
C PRO A 219 10.14 1.23 14.36
N ASN A 220 9.54 0.18 13.78
CA ASN A 220 8.15 0.19 13.32
C ASN A 220 7.87 1.22 12.23
N GLN A 221 8.83 1.46 11.33
CA GLN A 221 8.63 2.30 10.15
C GLN A 221 8.06 1.50 8.97
N ASP A 222 6.88 0.92 9.13
CA ASP A 222 6.18 0.25 8.04
C ASP A 222 5.96 1.23 6.87
N GLY A 223 5.95 0.71 5.65
CA GLY A 223 5.60 1.48 4.46
C GLY A 223 4.09 1.65 4.35
N LEU A 224 3.46 0.72 3.65
CA LEU A 224 1.99 0.64 3.56
C LEU A 224 1.48 -0.46 4.50
N HIS A 225 0.85 -0.05 5.60
CA HIS A 225 0.27 -0.98 6.57
C HIS A 225 -1.23 -1.12 6.35
N PHE A 226 -1.67 -2.26 5.82
CA PHE A 226 -3.07 -2.61 5.62
C PHE A 226 -3.57 -3.50 6.75
N ALA A 227 -4.46 -2.97 7.58
CA ALA A 227 -5.14 -3.71 8.64
C ALA A 227 -6.45 -4.34 8.14
N GLY A 228 -7.34 -4.73 9.05
CA GLY A 228 -8.57 -5.43 8.72
C GLY A 228 -9.58 -4.63 7.88
N PHE A 229 -10.43 -5.39 7.17
CA PHE A 229 -11.51 -4.91 6.31
C PHE A 229 -11.06 -4.09 5.09
N VAL A 230 -9.86 -4.37 4.58
CA VAL A 230 -9.30 -3.75 3.38
C VAL A 230 -9.65 -4.59 2.15
N ARG A 231 -10.25 -3.98 1.12
CA ARG A 231 -10.67 -4.75 -0.06
C ARG A 231 -10.67 -4.02 -1.40
N ASN A 232 -10.56 -4.80 -2.48
CA ASN A 232 -10.73 -4.34 -3.85
C ASN A 232 -9.79 -3.17 -4.18
N GLY A 233 -8.49 -3.41 -4.12
CA GLY A 233 -7.47 -2.35 -4.21
C GLY A 233 -6.35 -2.66 -5.18
N VAL A 234 -5.73 -1.59 -5.68
CA VAL A 234 -4.51 -1.66 -6.49
C VAL A 234 -3.41 -0.86 -5.81
N VAL A 235 -2.24 -1.49 -5.65
CA VAL A 235 -1.00 -0.86 -5.23
C VAL A 235 0.01 -1.02 -6.35
N GLU A 236 0.56 0.06 -6.90
CA GLU A 236 1.50 -0.04 -8.02
C GLU A 236 2.67 0.95 -7.93
N ASN A 237 3.86 0.51 -8.33
CA ASN A 237 5.06 1.35 -8.38
C ASN A 237 5.41 1.94 -7.01
N VAL A 238 5.73 1.06 -6.07
CA VAL A 238 6.16 1.43 -4.72
C VAL A 238 7.66 1.22 -4.60
N ALA A 239 8.39 2.21 -4.07
CA ALA A 239 9.84 2.14 -3.96
C ALA A 239 10.39 2.68 -2.64
N ALA A 240 11.35 1.97 -2.05
CA ALA A 240 12.28 2.55 -1.08
C ALA A 240 13.31 3.42 -1.81
N LEU A 241 13.32 4.73 -1.53
CA LEU A 241 14.18 5.70 -2.20
C LEU A 241 15.54 5.87 -1.50
N THR A 242 15.62 5.54 -0.22
CA THR A 242 16.87 5.55 0.56
C THR A 242 17.13 4.18 1.17
N SER A 243 18.41 3.81 1.27
CA SER A 243 18.81 2.53 1.86
C SER A 243 18.29 2.37 3.29
N GLY A 244 17.77 1.19 3.58
CA GLY A 244 17.23 0.83 4.89
C GLY A 244 15.79 1.29 5.11
N GLN A 245 15.17 1.96 4.14
CA GLN A 245 13.74 2.19 4.13
C GLN A 245 13.03 1.04 3.41
N THR A 246 11.86 0.63 3.87
CA THR A 246 11.28 0.91 5.19
C THR A 246 12.09 0.22 6.29
N ASN A 247 12.12 0.80 7.50
CA ASN A 247 12.82 0.20 8.64
C ASN A 247 11.95 -0.79 9.44
N ASP A 248 10.85 -1.20 8.83
CA ASP A 248 10.01 -2.34 9.16
C ASP A 248 9.38 -2.84 7.83
N ASP A 249 8.26 -3.56 7.86
CA ASP A 249 7.61 -4.11 6.67
C ASP A 249 7.32 -3.05 5.58
N LEU A 250 7.81 -3.27 4.34
CA LEU A 250 7.57 -2.37 3.21
C LEU A 250 6.09 -2.32 2.83
N ILE A 251 5.46 -3.49 2.77
CA ILE A 251 4.02 -3.63 2.66
C ILE A 251 3.56 -4.70 3.66
N ALA A 252 2.71 -4.30 4.60
CA ALA A 252 2.12 -5.19 5.59
C ALA A 252 0.66 -5.46 5.27
N LEU A 253 0.29 -6.74 5.14
CA LEU A 253 -1.07 -7.23 5.05
C LEU A 253 -1.40 -7.91 6.38
N ASN A 254 -1.90 -7.12 7.35
CA ASN A 254 -2.13 -7.56 8.71
C ASN A 254 -3.64 -7.67 8.98
N ALA A 255 -4.23 -8.79 8.55
CA ALA A 255 -5.64 -9.08 8.81
C ALA A 255 -5.92 -9.25 10.31
N ASP A 256 -4.91 -9.73 11.05
CA ASP A 256 -4.89 -9.77 12.50
C ASP A 256 -3.68 -9.00 13.03
N ASP A 257 -3.85 -8.26 14.12
CA ASP A 257 -2.74 -7.59 14.80
C ASP A 257 -3.14 -7.25 16.25
N SER A 258 -2.19 -6.80 17.06
CA SER A 258 -2.42 -6.34 18.43
C SER A 258 -3.01 -4.93 18.40
N VAL A 259 -4.34 -4.84 18.29
CA VAL A 259 -5.10 -3.57 18.26
C VAL A 259 -5.09 -2.79 19.58
N VAL A 260 -4.48 -3.37 20.63
CA VAL A 260 -4.25 -2.70 21.92
C VAL A 260 -2.89 -2.01 21.98
N ARG A 261 -1.99 -2.25 21.01
CA ARG A 261 -0.69 -1.59 20.90
C ARG A 261 -0.84 -0.24 20.19
N LEU A 262 -0.06 0.77 20.57
CA LEU A 262 -0.25 2.15 20.11
C LEU A 262 -0.26 2.31 18.58
N GLU A 263 0.55 1.56 17.84
CA GLU A 263 0.68 1.72 16.38
C GLU A 263 -0.55 1.21 15.65
N ASN A 264 -1.23 0.22 16.23
CA ASN A 264 -2.39 -0.47 15.67
C ASN A 264 -3.71 -0.07 16.33
N ARG A 265 -3.64 0.74 17.39
CA ARG A 265 -4.83 1.27 18.03
C ARG A 265 -5.62 2.11 17.04
N ASP A 266 -6.95 1.95 17.11
CA ASP A 266 -7.95 2.52 16.20
C ASP A 266 -8.04 1.81 14.83
N LEU A 267 -7.36 0.67 14.67
CA LEU A 267 -7.55 -0.26 13.56
C LEU A 267 -8.33 -1.50 14.04
N ASP A 268 -8.78 -2.30 13.08
CA ASP A 268 -9.53 -3.52 13.34
C ASP A 268 -8.81 -4.76 12.84
N ARG A 269 -9.10 -5.89 13.49
CA ARG A 269 -8.86 -7.21 12.91
C ARG A 269 -10.01 -7.56 11.96
N GLY A 270 -9.70 -8.10 10.79
CA GLY A 270 -10.70 -8.40 9.78
C GLY A 270 -10.09 -8.80 8.44
N PRO A 271 -10.92 -9.21 7.47
CA PRO A 271 -10.47 -9.75 6.20
C PRO A 271 -9.69 -8.72 5.36
N ILE A 272 -8.69 -9.20 4.62
CA ILE A 272 -8.01 -8.43 3.55
C ILE A 272 -8.23 -9.17 2.23
N GLU A 273 -8.84 -8.50 1.25
CA GLU A 273 -9.42 -9.19 0.07
C GLU A 273 -9.14 -8.48 -1.25
N ASN A 274 -8.88 -9.27 -2.31
CA ASN A 274 -8.90 -8.82 -3.70
C ASN A 274 -7.94 -7.64 -3.98
N LEU A 275 -6.65 -7.83 -3.69
CA LEU A 275 -5.62 -6.81 -3.90
C LEU A 275 -4.69 -7.20 -5.04
N ALA A 276 -4.41 -6.25 -5.93
CA ALA A 276 -3.35 -6.35 -6.93
C ALA A 276 -2.19 -5.43 -6.55
N ILE A 277 -1.02 -6.00 -6.27
CA ILE A 277 0.21 -5.30 -5.88
C ILE A 277 1.26 -5.48 -6.97
N ARG A 278 1.79 -4.40 -7.53
CA ARG A 278 2.65 -4.45 -8.72
C ARG A 278 3.87 -3.55 -8.59
N ASN A 279 5.00 -4.00 -9.13
CA ASN A 279 6.21 -3.19 -9.29
C ASN A 279 6.71 -2.61 -7.95
N VAL A 280 7.12 -3.49 -7.04
CA VAL A 280 7.65 -3.11 -5.72
C VAL A 280 9.18 -3.20 -5.75
N ARG A 281 9.86 -2.13 -5.34
CA ARG A 281 11.33 -2.02 -5.42
C ARG A 281 11.95 -1.55 -4.10
N ALA A 282 13.00 -2.21 -3.66
CA ALA A 282 13.85 -1.71 -2.58
C ALA A 282 15.26 -2.28 -2.73
N GLU A 283 16.30 -1.46 -2.76
CA GLU A 283 17.68 -2.01 -2.72
C GLU A 283 18.02 -2.53 -1.31
N ASN A 284 17.37 -2.00 -0.27
CA ASN A 284 17.52 -2.42 1.12
C ASN A 284 16.32 -1.97 1.97
N CYS A 285 15.42 -2.90 2.33
CA CYS A 285 14.34 -2.71 3.30
C CYS A 285 14.45 -3.72 4.45
N TYR A 286 13.64 -3.55 5.51
CA TYR A 286 13.60 -4.50 6.62
C TYR A 286 13.01 -5.86 6.18
N SER A 287 11.71 -5.90 5.91
CA SER A 287 11.05 -7.01 5.20
C SER A 287 10.27 -6.45 4.02
N ALA A 288 10.19 -7.18 2.91
CA ALA A 288 9.45 -6.71 1.74
C ALA A 288 7.92 -6.88 1.93
N PHE A 289 7.50 -8.03 2.44
CA PHE A 289 6.08 -8.31 2.68
C PHE A 289 5.85 -9.01 4.01
N ARG A 290 4.80 -8.57 4.70
CA ARG A 290 4.19 -9.26 5.83
C ARG A 290 2.80 -9.74 5.45
N VAL A 291 2.50 -10.97 5.80
CA VAL A 291 1.19 -11.61 5.61
C VAL A 291 0.77 -12.18 6.96
N LEU A 292 0.12 -11.36 7.76
CA LEU A 292 -0.25 -11.68 9.14
C LEU A 292 -1.73 -12.08 9.19
N SER A 293 -1.97 -13.40 9.21
CA SER A 293 -3.29 -14.00 9.39
C SER A 293 -3.21 -15.01 10.53
N VAL A 294 -4.08 -14.84 11.52
CA VAL A 294 -4.29 -15.80 12.62
C VAL A 294 -5.67 -16.43 12.46
N ASP A 295 -6.70 -15.59 12.41
CA ASP A 295 -8.11 -15.95 12.33
C ASP A 295 -8.77 -15.34 11.09
N ALA A 296 -8.45 -14.08 10.80
CA ALA A 296 -9.04 -13.33 9.70
C ALA A 296 -8.37 -13.70 8.37
N PRO A 297 -9.15 -13.83 7.28
CA PRO A 297 -8.61 -14.29 6.02
C PRO A 297 -7.84 -13.20 5.27
N ILE A 298 -6.76 -13.62 4.60
CA ILE A 298 -6.09 -12.83 3.57
C ILE A 298 -6.26 -13.59 2.26
N ARG A 299 -6.97 -13.00 1.29
CA ARG A 299 -7.34 -13.72 0.07
C ARG A 299 -7.52 -12.91 -1.20
N GLY A 300 -7.41 -13.58 -2.34
CA GLY A 300 -7.52 -12.92 -3.65
C GLY A 300 -6.37 -11.94 -3.88
N ILE A 301 -5.17 -12.27 -3.39
CA ILE A 301 -4.00 -11.40 -3.47
C ILE A 301 -3.15 -11.79 -4.68
N ARG A 302 -2.81 -10.81 -5.50
CA ARG A 302 -1.92 -10.96 -6.66
C ARG A 302 -0.78 -9.96 -6.57
N ILE A 303 0.43 -10.45 -6.33
CA ILE A 303 1.64 -9.65 -6.27
C ILE A 303 2.48 -9.95 -7.52
N SER A 304 3.02 -8.93 -8.19
CA SER A 304 3.95 -9.17 -9.31
C SER A 304 5.02 -8.10 -9.47
N GLY A 305 6.16 -8.50 -10.02
CA GLY A 305 7.27 -7.58 -10.31
C GLY A 305 7.91 -7.03 -9.04
N VAL A 306 8.44 -7.91 -8.20
CA VAL A 306 9.17 -7.52 -6.97
C VAL A 306 10.67 -7.59 -7.20
N THR A 307 11.40 -6.56 -6.77
CA THR A 307 12.86 -6.57 -6.67
C THR A 307 13.27 -5.96 -5.33
N ALA A 308 13.69 -6.78 -4.38
CA ALA A 308 13.91 -6.31 -3.00
C ALA A 308 15.14 -6.93 -2.31
N GLY A 309 16.05 -6.09 -1.85
CA GLY A 309 17.05 -6.45 -0.83
C GLY A 309 16.42 -6.37 0.56
N CYS A 310 16.53 -7.45 1.33
CA CYS A 310 15.85 -7.61 2.62
C CYS A 310 16.85 -7.83 3.76
N ARG A 311 16.71 -7.12 4.88
CA ARG A 311 17.46 -7.44 6.10
C ARG A 311 16.93 -8.70 6.78
N HIS A 312 15.60 -8.87 6.78
CA HIS A 312 14.92 -9.98 7.44
C HIS A 312 14.23 -10.91 6.44
N TYR A 313 13.07 -10.52 5.89
CA TYR A 313 12.25 -11.42 5.09
C TYR A 313 11.85 -10.80 3.75
N ALA A 314 11.86 -11.59 2.68
CA ALA A 314 11.12 -11.26 1.47
C ALA A 314 9.60 -11.44 1.69
N ILE A 315 9.19 -12.55 2.31
CA ILE A 315 7.80 -12.80 2.73
C ILE A 315 7.81 -13.36 4.15
N ASN A 316 7.14 -12.68 5.07
CA ASN A 316 6.95 -13.12 6.44
C ASN A 316 5.50 -13.53 6.70
N MET A 317 5.28 -14.82 6.94
CA MET A 317 3.99 -15.42 7.31
C MET A 317 4.08 -16.08 8.70
N ASP A 318 4.58 -15.36 9.71
CA ASP A 318 4.78 -15.91 11.06
C ASP A 318 3.54 -15.90 11.97
N ALA A 319 2.41 -15.35 11.50
CA ALA A 319 1.19 -15.15 12.28
C ALA A 319 1.40 -14.37 13.60
N ALA A 320 2.36 -13.45 13.68
CA ALA A 320 2.73 -12.71 14.88
C ALA A 320 3.36 -13.51 16.03
N ARG A 321 3.80 -14.75 15.78
CA ARG A 321 4.46 -15.58 16.81
C ARG A 321 5.73 -14.93 17.39
N HIS A 322 6.49 -14.24 16.55
CA HIS A 322 7.78 -13.65 16.92
C HIS A 322 7.69 -12.15 17.23
N CYS A 323 6.47 -11.59 17.32
CA CYS A 323 6.27 -10.20 17.70
C CYS A 323 6.44 -10.00 19.21
N ALA A 324 6.79 -8.79 19.63
CA ALA A 324 6.88 -8.43 21.05
C ALA A 324 5.55 -8.59 21.82
N THR A 325 4.42 -8.67 21.10
CA THR A 325 3.10 -8.94 21.65
C THR A 325 2.43 -10.01 20.80
N PRO A 326 2.71 -11.30 21.05
CA PRO A 326 2.08 -12.40 20.33
C PRO A 326 0.56 -12.38 20.49
N LEU A 327 -0.17 -12.85 19.46
CA LEU A 327 -1.64 -12.83 19.45
C LEU A 327 -2.28 -14.09 20.04
N PHE A 328 -1.50 -15.14 20.20
CA PHE A 328 -1.94 -16.44 20.71
C PHE A 328 -0.72 -17.24 21.21
N ALA A 329 -0.95 -18.29 21.98
CA ALA A 329 0.07 -19.31 22.24
C ALA A 329 -0.17 -20.54 21.34
N ASP A 330 0.88 -21.12 20.75
CA ASP A 330 0.74 -22.29 19.87
C ASP A 330 0.03 -23.48 20.54
N ALA A 331 0.20 -23.65 21.87
CA ALA A 331 -0.50 -24.67 22.64
C ALA A 331 -2.03 -24.54 22.62
N GLU A 332 -2.55 -23.32 22.43
CA GLU A 332 -3.99 -23.04 22.29
C GLU A 332 -4.50 -23.28 20.87
N ARG A 333 -3.56 -23.50 19.92
CA ARG A 333 -3.83 -23.66 18.48
C ARG A 333 -3.12 -24.91 17.94
N PRO A 334 -3.46 -26.12 18.41
CA PRO A 334 -2.76 -27.36 18.05
C PRO A 334 -2.86 -27.75 16.57
N ALA A 335 -3.77 -27.13 15.81
CA ALA A 335 -3.87 -27.27 14.36
C ALA A 335 -3.15 -26.13 13.59
N GLY A 336 -2.33 -25.32 14.25
CA GLY A 336 -1.78 -24.10 13.69
C GLY A 336 -2.85 -23.02 13.50
N VAL A 337 -2.46 -21.91 12.87
CA VAL A 337 -3.32 -20.74 12.61
C VAL A 337 -3.17 -20.28 11.18
N GLY A 338 -4.05 -19.38 10.74
CA GLY A 338 -3.99 -18.79 9.41
C GLY A 338 -5.18 -19.16 8.53
N ALA A 339 -5.66 -18.15 7.82
CA ALA A 339 -6.73 -18.27 6.83
C ALA A 339 -6.29 -17.64 5.50
N VAL A 340 -5.06 -17.96 5.05
CA VAL A 340 -4.55 -17.50 3.76
C VAL A 340 -5.12 -18.38 2.65
N GLU A 341 -5.74 -17.78 1.64
CA GLU A 341 -6.26 -18.51 0.49
C GLU A 341 -6.18 -17.67 -0.79
N ASP A 342 -5.97 -18.30 -1.93
CA ASP A 342 -5.86 -17.64 -3.23
C ASP A 342 -4.84 -16.47 -3.21
N PHE A 343 -3.62 -16.78 -2.78
CA PHE A 343 -2.50 -15.84 -2.70
C PHE A 343 -1.41 -16.23 -3.70
N ALA A 344 -1.03 -15.31 -4.59
CA ALA A 344 0.00 -15.57 -5.58
C ALA A 344 0.99 -14.40 -5.71
N VAL A 345 2.28 -14.75 -5.83
CA VAL A 345 3.38 -13.85 -6.17
C VAL A 345 4.00 -14.31 -7.48
N ASP A 346 4.08 -13.42 -8.47
CA ASP A 346 4.59 -13.69 -9.81
C ASP A 346 5.80 -12.79 -10.13
N GLY A 347 6.99 -13.38 -10.16
CA GLY A 347 8.23 -12.66 -10.46
C GLY A 347 8.74 -11.86 -9.27
N MET A 348 9.56 -12.50 -8.44
CA MET A 348 10.18 -11.90 -7.25
C MET A 348 11.68 -12.18 -7.26
N THR A 349 12.48 -11.13 -7.38
CA THR A 349 13.95 -11.19 -7.23
C THR A 349 14.36 -10.59 -5.90
N VAL A 350 15.04 -11.36 -5.04
CA VAL A 350 15.36 -10.93 -3.67
C VAL A 350 16.74 -11.41 -3.21
N TRP A 351 17.31 -10.75 -2.21
CA TRP A 351 18.60 -11.08 -1.60
C TRP A 351 18.67 -10.56 -0.17
N HIS A 352 19.51 -11.15 0.67
CA HIS A 352 19.83 -10.53 1.97
C HIS A 352 20.79 -9.35 1.80
N THR A 353 20.52 -8.24 2.47
CA THR A 353 21.38 -7.04 2.44
C THR A 353 22.43 -7.01 3.55
N GLU A 354 22.32 -7.91 4.51
CA GLU A 354 23.18 -8.05 5.68
C GLU A 354 23.39 -9.56 5.98
N PRO A 355 24.46 -9.94 6.71
CA PRO A 355 24.60 -11.30 7.22
C PRO A 355 23.38 -11.67 8.07
N SER A 356 22.86 -12.89 7.88
CA SER A 356 21.64 -13.37 8.53
C SER A 356 21.61 -14.89 8.53
N ASP A 357 20.91 -15.47 9.51
CA ASP A 357 20.53 -16.89 9.53
C ASP A 357 19.02 -17.08 9.26
N LEU A 358 18.30 -15.98 9.04
CA LEU A 358 16.86 -15.99 8.79
C LEU A 358 16.57 -16.42 7.34
N PRO A 359 15.43 -17.10 7.10
CA PRO A 359 15.00 -17.39 5.75
C PRO A 359 14.57 -16.13 4.99
N LEU A 360 14.68 -16.11 3.67
CA LEU A 360 13.99 -15.08 2.86
C LEU A 360 12.46 -15.29 2.88
N LEU A 361 11.99 -16.54 2.82
CA LEU A 361 10.56 -16.87 2.91
C LEU A 361 10.31 -17.63 4.21
N ARG A 362 9.57 -17.02 5.14
CA ARG A 362 9.12 -17.66 6.38
C ARG A 362 7.65 -18.02 6.27
N CYS A 363 7.33 -19.30 6.25
CA CYS A 363 5.96 -19.81 6.09
C CYS A 363 5.49 -20.56 7.34
N GLU A 364 4.79 -19.87 8.25
CA GLU A 364 4.26 -20.46 9.49
C GLU A 364 2.74 -20.30 9.65
N THR A 365 2.10 -19.82 8.58
CA THR A 365 0.66 -19.58 8.54
C THR A 365 0.03 -20.59 7.58
N ASN A 366 -0.98 -21.31 8.05
CA ASN A 366 -1.75 -22.24 7.23
C ASN A 366 -2.33 -21.50 6.01
N ALA A 367 -2.23 -22.16 4.86
CA ALA A 367 -2.72 -21.62 3.61
C ALA A 367 -3.42 -22.71 2.79
N LYS A 368 -4.58 -22.41 2.21
CA LYS A 368 -5.26 -23.31 1.28
C LYS A 368 -4.63 -23.29 -0.11
N THR A 369 -4.23 -22.11 -0.56
CA THR A 369 -3.52 -21.90 -1.83
C THR A 369 -2.60 -20.69 -1.71
N PHE A 370 -1.30 -20.96 -1.62
CA PHE A 370 -0.25 -19.95 -1.64
C PHE A 370 0.78 -20.35 -2.69
N ALA A 371 1.12 -19.43 -3.60
CA ALA A 371 2.07 -19.69 -4.66
C ALA A 371 3.07 -18.54 -4.85
N VAL A 372 4.33 -18.89 -5.06
CA VAL A 372 5.38 -17.98 -5.56
C VAL A 372 5.93 -18.59 -6.84
N ARG A 373 5.82 -17.88 -7.95
CA ARG A 373 6.25 -18.31 -9.28
C ARG A 373 7.30 -17.38 -9.83
N TYR A 374 8.23 -17.94 -10.61
CA TYR A 374 9.37 -17.19 -11.15
C TYR A 374 10.18 -16.47 -10.06
N PHE A 375 10.36 -17.14 -8.92
CA PHE A 375 11.19 -16.68 -7.82
C PHE A 375 12.67 -16.71 -8.23
N ARG A 376 13.44 -15.72 -7.78
CA ARG A 376 14.89 -15.67 -7.93
C ARG A 376 15.51 -15.12 -6.65
N ARG A 377 16.44 -15.90 -6.08
CA ARG A 377 17.39 -15.39 -5.10
C ARG A 377 18.63 -14.88 -5.82
N ASP A 378 18.98 -13.61 -5.66
CA ASP A 378 20.12 -12.99 -6.32
C ASP A 378 21.40 -13.16 -5.50
N LEU A 379 22.11 -14.27 -5.74
CA LEU A 379 23.30 -14.64 -4.99
C LEU A 379 24.49 -13.69 -5.18
N ASP A 380 24.52 -12.91 -6.27
CA ASP A 380 25.60 -11.93 -6.50
C ASP A 380 25.49 -10.74 -5.54
N LYS A 381 24.26 -10.43 -5.10
CA LYS A 381 23.97 -9.37 -4.13
C LYS A 381 23.81 -9.89 -2.70
N ASP A 382 23.57 -11.18 -2.53
CA ASP A 382 23.20 -11.78 -1.24
C ASP A 382 24.35 -11.80 -0.25
N ARG A 383 24.17 -11.10 0.88
CA ARG A 383 25.16 -11.05 1.97
C ARG A 383 25.04 -12.20 2.97
N ALA A 384 24.10 -13.12 2.76
CA ALA A 384 23.87 -14.28 3.61
C ALA A 384 23.59 -15.55 2.78
N PRO A 385 24.44 -15.93 1.81
CA PRO A 385 24.15 -17.04 0.88
C PRO A 385 23.96 -18.41 1.56
N GLY A 386 24.47 -18.58 2.79
CA GLY A 386 24.26 -19.78 3.60
C GLY A 386 22.91 -19.84 4.32
N ALA A 387 22.22 -18.70 4.47
CA ALA A 387 20.90 -18.65 5.09
C ALA A 387 19.87 -19.44 4.27
N PRO A 388 18.82 -20.00 4.89
CA PRO A 388 17.75 -20.66 4.16
C PRO A 388 17.10 -19.72 3.13
N THR A 389 16.70 -20.25 1.98
CA THR A 389 15.83 -19.50 1.06
C THR A 389 14.38 -19.55 1.55
N LEU A 390 13.94 -20.72 2.05
CA LEU A 390 12.59 -20.97 2.55
C LEU A 390 12.65 -21.82 3.82
N THR A 391 11.86 -21.48 4.82
CA THR A 391 11.46 -22.41 5.88
C THR A 391 9.94 -22.48 5.98
N ALA A 392 9.44 -23.66 6.33
CA ALA A 392 8.05 -23.88 6.65
C ALA A 392 7.91 -24.78 7.88
N HIS A 393 7.14 -24.33 8.86
CA HIS A 393 6.84 -25.06 10.10
C HIS A 393 5.54 -24.52 10.69
N CYS A 394 5.02 -25.11 11.77
CA CYS A 394 3.73 -24.72 12.35
C CYS A 394 2.53 -24.84 11.39
N LEU A 395 2.69 -25.59 10.28
CA LEU A 395 1.64 -25.84 9.29
C LEU A 395 0.96 -27.18 9.57
N SER A 396 -0.35 -27.25 9.35
CA SER A 396 -1.13 -28.49 9.51
C SER A 396 -1.61 -29.03 8.18
N ASN A 397 -1.36 -30.32 7.95
CA ASN A 397 -1.75 -31.03 6.73
C ASN A 397 -1.33 -30.33 5.43
N ALA A 398 -0.21 -29.62 5.46
CA ALA A 398 0.27 -28.84 4.33
C ALA A 398 1.07 -29.68 3.34
N VAL A 399 0.89 -29.40 2.05
CA VAL A 399 1.66 -29.97 0.96
C VAL A 399 2.47 -28.88 0.27
N LEU A 400 3.78 -28.94 0.45
CA LEU A 400 4.75 -28.06 -0.19
C LEU A 400 5.24 -28.69 -1.49
N ARG A 401 5.23 -27.91 -2.57
CA ARG A 401 5.82 -28.31 -3.85
C ARG A 401 6.81 -27.27 -4.32
N LEU A 402 8.00 -27.72 -4.67
CA LEU A 402 9.10 -26.88 -5.12
C LEU A 402 9.56 -27.29 -6.51
N LYS A 403 9.90 -26.31 -7.34
CA LYS A 403 10.61 -26.52 -8.61
C LYS A 403 12.02 -25.95 -8.49
N GLY A 404 13.03 -26.82 -8.56
CA GLY A 404 14.43 -26.48 -8.27
C GLY A 404 14.77 -26.66 -6.79
N GLY A 405 15.87 -26.05 -6.32
CA GLY A 405 16.22 -26.03 -4.89
C GLY A 405 16.79 -27.32 -4.29
N GLY A 406 17.01 -28.39 -5.08
CA GLY A 406 17.60 -29.65 -4.61
C GLY A 406 16.76 -30.44 -3.59
N ALA A 407 15.60 -29.92 -3.21
CA ALA A 407 14.66 -30.56 -2.29
C ALA A 407 13.72 -31.53 -3.05
N PRO A 408 13.06 -32.48 -2.35
CA PRO A 408 12.00 -33.28 -2.95
C PRO A 408 10.94 -32.40 -3.61
N ALA A 409 10.46 -32.81 -4.78
CA ALA A 409 9.47 -32.06 -5.54
C ALA A 409 8.16 -31.84 -4.76
N GLU A 410 7.82 -32.75 -3.84
CA GLU A 410 6.69 -32.65 -2.92
C GLU A 410 7.13 -33.05 -1.51
N THR A 411 6.77 -32.24 -0.50
CA THR A 411 6.93 -32.55 0.93
C THR A 411 5.61 -32.34 1.65
N ARG A 412 5.27 -33.25 2.56
CA ARG A 412 4.03 -33.19 3.35
C ARG A 412 4.35 -32.92 4.81
N LEU A 413 3.80 -31.85 5.36
CA LEU A 413 3.82 -31.54 6.79
C LEU A 413 2.46 -31.95 7.36
N LYS A 414 2.43 -33.03 8.13
CA LYS A 414 1.21 -33.60 8.71
C LYS A 414 0.75 -32.82 9.93
N SER A 415 1.68 -32.28 10.70
CA SER A 415 1.39 -31.56 11.93
C SER A 415 2.27 -30.31 12.10
N PRO A 416 1.88 -29.36 12.97
CA PRO A 416 2.67 -28.16 13.25
C PRO A 416 4.09 -28.41 13.76
N ALA A 417 4.39 -29.63 14.25
CA ALA A 417 5.74 -30.02 14.67
C ALA A 417 6.67 -30.37 13.50
N ASP A 418 6.12 -30.68 12.33
CA ASP A 418 6.92 -30.99 11.15
C ASP A 418 7.57 -29.71 10.61
N THR A 419 8.83 -29.83 10.17
CA THR A 419 9.61 -28.72 9.65
C THR A 419 10.15 -29.04 8.26
N PHE A 420 10.16 -28.04 7.39
CA PHE A 420 10.81 -28.04 6.10
C PHE A 420 11.74 -26.84 5.98
N SER A 421 12.92 -27.05 5.38
CA SER A 421 13.88 -25.99 5.08
C SER A 421 14.55 -26.26 3.73
N CYS A 422 14.73 -25.21 2.94
CA CYS A 422 15.43 -25.24 1.66
C CYS A 422 16.42 -24.08 1.57
N SER A 423 17.72 -24.36 1.59
CA SER A 423 18.75 -23.33 1.46
C SER A 423 19.01 -22.91 0.02
N SER A 424 18.90 -23.85 -0.93
CA SER A 424 19.18 -23.58 -2.33
C SER A 424 18.09 -22.71 -2.99
N PRO A 425 18.45 -21.85 -3.96
CA PRO A 425 17.47 -21.16 -4.78
C PRO A 425 16.55 -22.12 -5.55
N PHE A 426 15.27 -21.75 -5.67
CA PHE A 426 14.25 -22.45 -6.46
C PHE A 426 13.50 -21.44 -7.34
N THR A 427 12.67 -21.91 -8.26
CA THR A 427 11.90 -21.03 -9.16
C THR A 427 10.42 -20.95 -8.80
N ASP A 428 9.86 -22.01 -8.23
CA ASP A 428 8.43 -22.07 -7.91
C ASP A 428 8.22 -22.75 -6.55
N LEU A 429 7.30 -22.20 -5.77
CA LEU A 429 6.78 -22.73 -4.51
C LEU A 429 5.25 -22.75 -4.59
N ALA A 430 4.63 -23.86 -4.18
CA ALA A 430 3.21 -23.94 -3.88
C ALA A 430 3.00 -24.59 -2.51
N ILE A 431 2.12 -24.00 -1.69
CA ILE A 431 1.66 -24.53 -0.40
C ILE A 431 0.13 -24.68 -0.48
N ASN A 432 -0.38 -25.86 -0.13
CA ASN A 432 -1.81 -26.19 -0.12
C ASN A 432 -2.19 -26.97 1.13
#